data_AF-A0AAV9K9C9-F1
#
_entry.id   AF-A0AAV9K9C9-F1
#
_cell.length_a   1.000
_cell.length_b   1.000
_cell.length_c   1.000
_cell.angle_alpha   90.00
_cell.angle_beta   90.00
_cell.angle_gamma   90.00
#
_symmetry.space_group_name_H-M   'P 1'
#
loop_
_entity.id
_entity.type
_entity.pdbx_description
1 polymer ?
#
loop_
_entity_poly.entity_id
_entity_poly.type
_entity_poly.pdbx_seq_one_letter_code
_entity_poly.pdbx_strand_id
1 'polypeptide(L)'
;MRGLNKMYKHKELKVFLQENKVGVLAITETRVKENNAVQVVMKIAKNWIWHNNYVEDPGGRIWILWNPKMVEFQLVSTHRQVIHGSVKVRGSYMRFDLSMVYGLHTYLDRRDMWYELNQYNMRCTQP
;
A
#
# COMPACT_ATOMS: atom_id res chain seq x y z
N MET A 1 1.67 3.92 10.75
CA MET A 1 2.80 3.64 11.67
C MET A 1 3.90 4.65 11.36
N ARG A 2 4.37 5.49 12.30
CA ARG A 2 5.41 6.49 11.96
C ARG A 2 6.79 5.87 11.82
N GLY A 3 7.29 5.68 10.61
CA GLY A 3 8.61 5.14 10.31
C GLY A 3 8.73 3.63 10.54
N LEU A 4 9.43 2.95 9.63
CA LEU A 4 9.59 1.51 9.59
C LEU A 4 11.06 1.06 9.68
N ASN A 5 12.03 1.94 9.92
CA ASN A 5 13.44 1.53 9.98
C ASN A 5 13.81 0.66 11.20
N LYS A 6 13.00 0.66 12.28
CA LYS A 6 13.33 -0.05 13.52
C LYS A 6 12.96 -1.53 13.44
N MET A 7 13.91 -2.42 13.75
CA MET A 7 13.74 -3.88 13.57
C MET A 7 12.58 -4.48 14.39
N TYR A 8 12.28 -3.96 15.58
CA TYR A 8 11.15 -4.47 16.38
C TYR A 8 9.81 -4.27 15.67
N LYS A 9 9.65 -3.20 14.87
CA LYS A 9 8.44 -2.95 14.07
C LYS A 9 8.28 -3.97 12.95
N HIS A 10 9.40 -4.45 12.38
CA HIS A 10 9.37 -5.54 11.40
C HIS A 10 8.86 -6.83 12.02
N LYS A 11 9.34 -7.14 13.23
CA LYS A 11 8.91 -8.32 13.99
C LYS A 11 7.44 -8.25 14.34
N GLU A 12 6.97 -7.11 14.86
CA GLU A 12 5.57 -6.89 15.21
C GLU A 12 4.64 -7.05 14.00
N LEU A 13 4.98 -6.42 12.86
CA LEU A 13 4.20 -6.60 11.63
C LEU A 13 4.21 -8.04 11.13
N LYS A 14 5.36 -8.72 11.20
CA LYS A 14 5.45 -10.12 10.82
C LYS A 14 4.54 -11.00 11.69
N VAL A 15 4.57 -10.82 13.01
CA VAL A 15 3.70 -11.54 13.95
C VAL A 15 2.23 -11.23 13.66
N PHE A 16 1.88 -9.95 13.49
CA PHE A 16 0.53 -9.53 13.11
C PHE A 16 0.04 -10.24 11.85
N LEU A 17 0.86 -10.31 10.79
CA LEU A 17 0.52 -11.00 9.55
C LEU A 17 0.39 -12.54 9.70
N GLN A 18 1.04 -13.13 10.70
CA GLN A 18 0.98 -14.58 10.97
C GLN A 18 -0.23 -14.95 11.85
N GLU A 19 -0.55 -14.12 12.84
CA GLU A 19 -1.66 -14.32 13.77
C GLU A 19 -3.01 -13.94 13.16
N ASN A 20 -3.01 -13.04 12.17
CA ASN A 20 -4.20 -12.57 11.50
C ASN A 20 -4.24 -13.09 10.06
N LYS A 21 -5.44 -13.41 9.56
CA LYS A 21 -5.66 -13.82 8.16
C LYS A 21 -5.64 -12.60 7.22
N VAL A 22 -4.50 -11.91 7.15
CA VAL A 22 -4.34 -10.68 6.37
C VAL A 22 -4.03 -11.02 4.91
N GLY A 23 -4.85 -10.52 3.99
CA GLY A 23 -4.62 -10.66 2.53
C GLY A 23 -3.87 -9.50 1.90
N VAL A 24 -4.06 -8.28 2.41
CA VAL A 24 -3.47 -7.03 1.93
C VAL A 24 -2.99 -6.20 3.13
N LEU A 25 -1.81 -5.60 3.02
CA LEU A 25 -1.25 -4.67 3.99
C LEU A 25 -0.83 -3.38 3.29
N ALA A 26 -1.38 -2.26 3.75
CA ALA A 26 -0.94 -0.92 3.36
C ALA A 26 -0.09 -0.31 4.48
N ILE A 27 1.10 0.18 4.14
CA ILE A 27 1.98 0.86 5.10
C ILE A 27 2.24 2.27 4.60
N THR A 28 1.87 3.26 5.41
CA THR A 28 2.14 4.68 5.16
C THR A 28 3.18 5.23 6.14
N GLU A 29 3.86 6.31 5.74
CA GLU A 29 4.96 6.93 6.49
C GLU A 29 6.12 5.97 6.78
N THR A 30 6.49 5.14 5.80
CA THR A 30 7.56 4.14 5.94
C THR A 30 8.89 4.76 6.36
N ARG A 31 9.24 5.94 5.81
CA ARG A 31 10.55 6.61 6.00
C ARG A 31 11.75 5.71 5.69
N VAL A 32 11.54 4.68 4.87
CA VAL A 32 12.60 3.76 4.42
C VAL A 32 13.12 4.29 3.09
N LYS A 33 14.44 4.30 2.90
CA LYS A 33 15.04 4.63 1.59
C LYS A 33 14.84 3.46 0.62
N GLU A 34 14.69 3.75 -0.67
CA GLU A 34 14.39 2.75 -1.71
C GLU A 34 15.39 1.57 -1.71
N ASN A 35 16.68 1.85 -1.58
CA ASN A 35 17.75 0.84 -1.52
C ASN A 35 17.60 -0.15 -0.35
N ASN A 36 16.88 0.23 0.71
CA ASN A 36 16.61 -0.62 1.88
C ASN A 36 15.22 -1.28 1.82
N ALA A 37 14.34 -0.85 0.91
CA ALA A 37 12.93 -1.24 0.91
C ALA A 37 12.75 -2.75 0.74
N VAL A 38 13.43 -3.35 -0.23
CA VAL A 38 13.38 -4.80 -0.49
C VAL A 38 13.76 -5.60 0.76
N GLN A 39 14.84 -5.21 1.45
CA GLN A 39 15.30 -5.93 2.64
C GLN A 39 14.28 -5.85 3.79
N VAL A 40 13.63 -4.69 3.96
CA VAL A 40 12.59 -4.51 4.98
C VAL A 40 11.36 -5.35 4.66
N VAL A 41 10.90 -5.32 3.41
CA VAL A 41 9.76 -6.12 2.95
C VAL A 41 10.02 -7.61 3.15
N MET A 42 11.22 -8.09 2.80
CA MET A 42 11.60 -9.50 2.98
C MET A 42 11.62 -9.95 4.44
N LYS A 43 11.91 -9.05 5.39
CA LYS A 43 11.85 -9.32 6.83
C LYS A 43 10.42 -9.42 7.35
N ILE A 44 9.50 -8.66 6.77
CA ILE A 44 8.09 -8.58 7.19
C ILE A 44 7.26 -9.68 6.52
N ALA A 45 7.36 -9.81 5.19
CA ALA A 45 6.46 -10.59 4.36
C ALA A 45 7.19 -11.23 3.15
N LYS A 46 8.14 -12.12 3.43
CA LYS A 46 9.05 -12.74 2.44
C LYS A 46 8.40 -13.26 1.14
N ASN A 47 7.21 -13.84 1.22
CA ASN A 47 6.54 -14.49 0.08
C ASN A 47 5.38 -13.65 -0.49
N TRP A 48 5.30 -12.38 -0.10
CA TRP A 48 4.26 -11.47 -0.57
C TRP A 48 4.78 -10.66 -1.76
N ILE A 49 3.86 -10.25 -2.63
CA ILE A 49 4.15 -9.29 -3.69
C ILE A 49 3.91 -7.89 -3.10
N TRP A 50 4.60 -6.88 -3.61
CA TRP A 50 4.47 -5.52 -3.11
C TRP A 50 4.69 -4.47 -4.20
N HIS A 51 4.15 -3.28 -3.97
CA HIS A 51 4.32 -2.09 -4.79
C HIS A 51 4.54 -0.87 -3.89
N ASN A 52 5.12 0.20 -4.44
CA ASN A 52 5.45 1.42 -3.72
C ASN A 52 5.33 2.64 -4.64
N ASN A 53 5.53 3.84 -4.07
CA ASN A 53 5.49 5.08 -4.84
C ASN A 53 6.83 5.83 -4.92
N TYR A 54 7.99 5.15 -4.87
CA TYR A 54 9.31 5.82 -4.93
C TYR A 54 9.51 6.65 -6.20
N VAL A 55 8.95 6.21 -7.34
CA VAL A 55 9.01 6.93 -8.62
C VAL A 55 8.31 8.30 -8.53
N GLU A 56 7.19 8.37 -7.81
CA GLU A 56 6.37 9.58 -7.66
C GLU A 56 6.83 10.47 -6.49
N ASP A 57 7.47 9.87 -5.48
CA ASP A 57 8.01 10.58 -4.33
C ASP A 57 9.24 9.84 -3.78
N PRO A 58 10.45 10.47 -3.78
CA PRO A 58 11.67 9.83 -3.28
C PRO A 58 11.60 9.33 -1.83
N GLY A 59 10.64 9.82 -1.05
CA GLY A 59 10.38 9.34 0.31
C GLY A 59 9.67 7.98 0.38
N GLY A 60 9.12 7.48 -0.73
CA GLY A 60 8.40 6.19 -0.87
C GLY A 60 7.45 5.91 0.29
N ARG A 61 6.62 6.91 0.57
CA ARG A 61 5.85 6.97 1.82
C ARG A 61 4.70 5.97 1.86
N ILE A 62 4.33 5.36 0.74
CA ILE A 62 3.22 4.41 0.64
C ILE A 62 3.73 3.11 0.04
N TRP A 63 3.58 2.03 0.80
CA TRP A 63 3.76 0.67 0.30
C TRP A 63 2.44 -0.08 0.39
N ILE A 64 2.19 -0.95 -0.58
CA ILE A 64 1.18 -2.00 -0.50
C ILE A 64 1.86 -3.34 -0.67
N LEU A 65 1.50 -4.29 0.17
CA LEU A 65 1.93 -5.67 0.12
C LEU A 65 0.69 -6.56 0.09
N TRP A 66 0.73 -7.67 -0.65
CA TRP A 66 -0.37 -8.63 -0.65
C TRP A 66 0.12 -10.08 -0.74
N ASN A 67 -0.63 -10.97 -0.10
CA ASN A 67 -0.39 -12.40 -0.17
C ASN A 67 -0.98 -12.94 -1.48
N PRO A 68 -0.15 -13.36 -2.46
CA PRO A 68 -0.65 -13.82 -3.76
C PRO A 68 -1.52 -15.09 -3.66
N LYS A 69 -1.46 -15.83 -2.54
CA LYS A 69 -2.33 -16.98 -2.29
C LYS A 69 -3.74 -16.60 -1.89
N MET A 70 -3.93 -15.41 -1.31
CA MET A 70 -5.23 -14.96 -0.79
C MET A 70 -5.92 -13.99 -1.74
N VAL A 71 -5.16 -13.10 -2.37
CA VAL A 71 -5.72 -12.04 -3.21
C VAL A 71 -4.88 -11.81 -4.46
N GLU A 72 -5.52 -11.21 -5.45
CA GLU A 72 -4.89 -10.62 -6.61
C GLU A 72 -5.07 -9.10 -6.52
N PHE A 73 -3.97 -8.36 -6.61
CA PHE A 73 -4.00 -6.90 -6.65
C PHE A 73 -3.60 -6.44 -8.05
N GLN A 74 -4.49 -5.69 -8.69
CA GLN A 74 -4.26 -5.04 -9.98
C GLN A 74 -4.03 -3.56 -9.73
N LEU A 75 -2.79 -3.10 -9.93
CA LEU A 75 -2.46 -1.68 -9.85
C LEU A 75 -3.21 -0.91 -10.94
N VAL A 76 -3.86 0.19 -10.57
CA VAL A 76 -4.55 1.10 -11.50
C VAL A 76 -3.78 2.41 -11.63
N SER A 77 -3.31 2.97 -10.51
CA SER A 77 -2.55 4.22 -10.51
C SER A 77 -1.59 4.30 -9.33
N THR A 78 -0.48 5.00 -9.53
CA THR A 78 0.47 5.41 -8.48
C THR A 78 0.64 6.91 -8.55
N HIS A 79 0.51 7.57 -7.41
CA HIS A 79 0.70 9.00 -7.22
C HIS A 79 1.50 9.25 -5.94
N ARG A 80 2.10 10.43 -5.79
CA ARG A 80 2.91 10.78 -4.61
C ARG A 80 2.19 10.66 -3.26
N GLN A 81 0.86 10.72 -3.26
CA GLN A 81 0.00 10.64 -2.07
C GLN A 81 -1.03 9.51 -2.11
N VAL A 82 -1.14 8.77 -3.22
CA VAL A 82 -2.13 7.69 -3.36
C VAL A 82 -1.54 6.54 -4.17
N ILE A 83 -1.73 5.31 -3.71
CA ILE A 83 -1.68 4.13 -4.59
C ILE A 83 -3.11 3.63 -4.72
N HIS A 84 -3.58 3.41 -5.93
CA HIS A 84 -4.93 2.94 -6.20
C HIS A 84 -4.90 1.67 -7.05
N GLY A 85 -5.75 0.71 -6.71
CA GLY A 85 -5.87 -0.52 -7.49
C GLY A 85 -7.08 -1.35 -7.09
N SER A 86 -7.30 -2.42 -7.84
CA SER A 86 -8.42 -3.34 -7.64
C SER A 86 -7.94 -4.61 -6.93
N VAL A 87 -8.66 -5.04 -5.90
CA VAL A 87 -8.40 -6.27 -5.15
C VAL A 87 -9.45 -7.30 -5.51
N LYS A 88 -9.02 -8.50 -5.90
CA LYS A 88 -9.88 -9.68 -6.05
C LYS A 88 -9.47 -10.73 -5.03
N VAL A 89 -10.41 -11.18 -4.19
CA VAL A 89 -10.13 -12.23 -3.19
C VAL A 89 -10.26 -13.61 -3.84
N ARG A 90 -9.18 -14.39 -3.79
CA ARG A 90 -9.13 -15.73 -4.40
C ARG A 90 -10.09 -16.68 -3.68
N GLY A 91 -10.76 -17.53 -4.46
CA GLY A 91 -11.78 -18.45 -3.93
C GLY A 91 -13.09 -17.78 -3.53
N SER A 92 -13.27 -16.49 -3.85
CA SER A 92 -14.53 -15.77 -3.65
C SER A 92 -14.88 -14.95 -4.89
N TYR A 93 -16.13 -14.50 -4.96
CA TYR A 93 -16.57 -13.51 -5.95
C TYR A 93 -16.31 -12.06 -5.52
N MET A 94 -15.67 -11.85 -4.36
CA MET A 94 -15.45 -10.51 -3.81
C MET A 94 -14.34 -9.79 -4.57
N ARG A 95 -14.71 -8.63 -5.13
CA ARG A 95 -13.81 -7.67 -5.77
C ARG A 95 -14.16 -6.27 -5.26
N PHE A 96 -13.14 -5.45 -5.01
CA PHE A 96 -13.32 -4.06 -4.60
C PHE A 96 -12.10 -3.23 -4.98
N ASP A 97 -12.29 -1.94 -5.15
CA ASP A 97 -11.18 -1.02 -5.35
C ASP A 97 -10.66 -0.49 -4.02
N LEU A 98 -9.35 -0.28 -3.95
CA LEU A 98 -8.63 0.10 -2.74
C LEU A 98 -7.67 1.25 -3.05
N SER A 99 -7.80 2.32 -2.27
CA SER A 99 -6.89 3.49 -2.30
C SER A 99 -6.10 3.56 -1.00
N MET A 100 -4.78 3.43 -1.09
CA MET A 100 -3.87 3.69 0.02
C MET A 100 -3.43 5.14 -0.04
N VAL A 101 -3.83 5.94 0.95
CA VAL A 101 -3.64 7.39 0.94
C VAL A 101 -2.67 7.82 2.03
N TYR A 102 -1.76 8.71 1.67
CA TYR A 102 -0.92 9.47 2.61
C TYR A 102 -1.07 10.97 2.34
N GLY A 103 -1.68 11.70 3.27
CA GLY A 103 -1.86 13.14 3.13
C GLY A 103 -0.61 13.93 3.55
N LEU A 104 -0.08 14.74 2.65
CA LEU A 104 0.98 15.72 2.93
C LEU A 104 0.49 16.83 3.86
N HIS A 105 1.40 17.67 4.33
CA HIS A 105 1.12 18.56 5.45
C HIS A 105 0.23 19.75 5.09
N THR A 106 0.30 20.25 3.87
CA THR A 106 -0.43 21.46 3.47
C THR A 106 -1.73 21.13 2.74
N TYR A 107 -2.70 22.06 2.79
CA TYR A 107 -3.94 21.91 2.04
C TYR A 107 -3.67 21.92 0.52
N LEU A 108 -2.71 22.71 0.07
CA LEU A 108 -2.32 22.83 -1.35
C LEU A 108 -1.83 21.48 -1.87
N ASP A 109 -0.94 20.82 -1.14
CA ASP A 109 -0.44 19.50 -1.52
C ASP A 109 -1.58 18.47 -1.59
N ARG A 110 -2.55 18.52 -0.66
CA ARG A 110 -3.67 17.57 -0.63
C ARG A 110 -4.69 17.80 -1.74
N ARG A 111 -4.74 18.98 -2.37
CA ARG A 111 -5.72 19.29 -3.42
C ARG A 111 -5.59 18.32 -4.59
N ASP A 112 -4.36 18.07 -5.04
CA ASP A 112 -4.10 17.19 -6.18
C ASP A 112 -4.44 15.72 -5.83
N MET A 113 -4.17 15.32 -4.58
CA MET A 113 -4.60 14.00 -4.07
C MET A 113 -6.14 13.85 -4.09
N TRP A 114 -6.88 14.87 -3.66
CA TRP A 114 -8.35 14.84 -3.71
C TRP A 114 -8.88 14.80 -5.15
N TYR A 115 -8.22 15.52 -6.06
CA TYR A 115 -8.54 15.45 -7.49
C TYR A 115 -8.39 14.01 -8.00
N GLU A 116 -7.25 13.36 -7.76
CA GLU A 116 -7.02 11.96 -8.15
C GLU A 116 -8.06 11.00 -7.56
N LEU A 117 -8.37 11.12 -6.27
CA LEU A 117 -9.39 10.28 -5.62
C LEU A 117 -10.78 10.45 -6.26
N ASN A 118 -11.15 11.67 -6.63
CA ASN A 118 -12.40 11.92 -7.34
C ASN A 118 -12.39 11.28 -8.74
N GLN A 119 -11.27 11.33 -9.46
CA GLN A 119 -11.13 10.65 -10.75
C GLN A 119 -11.30 9.13 -10.62
N TYR A 120 -10.74 8.53 -9.56
CA TYR A 120 -10.91 7.10 -9.29
C TYR A 120 -12.36 6.77 -8.97
N ASN A 121 -13.00 7.55 -8.09
CA ASN A 121 -14.40 7.36 -7.71
C ASN A 121 -15.35 7.43 -8.92
N MET A 122 -15.12 8.36 -9.85
CA MET A 122 -15.91 8.46 -11.09
C MET A 122 -15.80 7.22 -11.99
N ARG A 123 -14.71 6.45 -11.85
CA ARG A 123 -14.45 5.22 -12.61
C ARG A 123 -14.90 3.96 -11.86
N CYS A 124 -15.31 4.07 -10.60
CA CYS A 124 -15.92 2.97 -9.86
C CYS A 124 -17.35 2.75 -10.37
N THR A 125 -17.48 1.92 -11.41
CA THR A 125 -18.77 1.64 -12.06
C THR A 125 -19.45 0.36 -11.55
N GLN A 126 -18.84 -0.34 -10.59
CA GLN A 126 -19.41 -1.55 -9.99
C GLN A 126 -19.99 -1.20 -8.61
N PRO A 127 -21.25 -1.58 -8.33
CA PRO A 127 -21.88 -1.37 -7.02
C PRO A 127 -21.20 -2.16 -5.90
#